data_AF-A0A7W0F394-F1
#
_entry.id   AF-A0A7W0F394-F1
#
_cell.length_a   1.000
_cell.length_b   1.000
_cell.length_c   1.000
_cell.angle_alpha   90.00
_cell.angle_beta   90.00
_cell.angle_gamma   90.00
#
_symmetry.space_group_name_H-M   'P 1'
#
loop_
_entity.id
_entity.type
_entity.pdbx_description
1 polymer ?
#
loop_
_entity_poly.entity_id
_entity_poly.type
_entity_poly.pdbx_seq_one_letter_code
_entity_poly.pdbx_strand_id
1 'polypeptide(L)'
;MEIFAAIIDSQMRGNKGALATVVETRGSTPRKAGAKMFVSEDGSFEGTICGGCVEAEVYQEARGVIKSGESKIMEFRLTAKEMPEDSGLICGGVMRIFIEPIQ
;
A
#
# COMPACT_ATOMS: atom_id res chain seq x y z
N MET A 1 14.25 6.15 4.54
CA MET A 1 15.02 6.84 3.50
C MET A 1 15.14 5.97 2.24
N GLU A 2 15.05 4.64 2.38
CA GLU A 2 15.11 3.66 1.28
C GLU A 2 14.03 3.77 0.20
N ILE A 3 12.79 4.14 0.53
CA ILE A 3 11.70 4.05 -0.45
C ILE A 3 11.88 4.96 -1.68
N PHE A 4 12.42 6.16 -1.48
CA PHE A 4 12.69 7.08 -2.59
C PHE A 4 13.89 6.64 -3.41
N ALA A 5 14.87 6.01 -2.78
CA ALA A 5 15.98 5.37 -3.50
C ALA A 5 15.47 4.21 -4.36
N ALA A 6 14.60 3.35 -3.82
CA ALA A 6 13.98 2.26 -4.58
C ALA A 6 13.15 2.75 -5.78
N ILE A 7 12.42 3.87 -5.61
CA ILE A 7 11.70 4.53 -6.71
C ILE A 7 12.67 4.99 -7.80
N ILE A 8 13.72 5.73 -7.42
CA ILE A 8 14.73 6.23 -8.36
C ILE A 8 15.39 5.07 -9.10
N ASP A 9 15.81 4.03 -8.39
CA ASP A 9 16.44 2.84 -8.96
C ASP A 9 15.53 2.12 -9.95
N SER A 10 14.23 2.01 -9.64
CA SER A 10 13.22 1.46 -10.56
C SER A 10 13.12 2.30 -11.83
N GLN A 11 12.99 3.62 -11.70
CA GLN A 11 12.91 4.53 -12.84
C GLN A 11 14.18 4.50 -13.71
N MET A 12 15.36 4.42 -13.09
CA MET A 12 16.64 4.30 -13.81
C MET A 12 16.74 2.99 -14.61
N ARG A 13 16.06 1.93 -14.18
CA ARG A 13 15.92 0.68 -14.93
C ARG A 13 14.84 0.73 -16.02
N GLY A 14 14.13 1.85 -16.14
CA GLY A 14 13.01 2.03 -17.06
C GLY A 14 11.72 1.35 -16.59
N ASN A 15 11.68 0.92 -15.32
CA ASN A 15 10.53 0.21 -14.76
C ASN A 15 9.49 1.19 -14.24
N LYS A 16 8.23 1.00 -14.62
CA LYS A 16 7.09 1.67 -13.97
C LYS A 16 6.89 1.15 -12.55
N GLY A 17 6.17 1.92 -11.75
CA GLY A 17 5.79 1.50 -10.41
C GLY A 17 4.53 2.19 -9.89
N ALA A 18 4.17 1.91 -8.65
CA ALA A 18 3.12 2.59 -7.93
C ALA A 18 3.53 2.79 -6.48
N LEU A 19 3.13 3.93 -5.92
CA LEU A 19 3.35 4.27 -4.52
C LEU A 19 2.02 4.22 -3.78
N ALA A 20 1.92 3.29 -2.84
CA ALA A 20 0.85 3.25 -1.86
C ALA A 20 1.25 4.10 -0.65
N THR A 21 0.34 4.95 -0.17
CA THR A 21 0.52 5.79 1.01
C THR A 21 -0.73 5.71 1.89
N VAL A 22 -0.55 5.45 3.20
CA VAL A 22 -1.63 5.66 4.18
C VAL A 22 -1.87 7.16 4.30
N VAL A 23 -3.02 7.63 3.81
CA VAL A 23 -3.38 9.05 3.79
C VAL A 23 -4.28 9.44 4.95
N GLU A 24 -5.02 8.49 5.51
CA GLU A 24 -5.91 8.73 6.66
C GLU A 24 -5.95 7.51 7.57
N THR A 25 -5.99 7.73 8.87
CA THR A 25 -6.26 6.69 9.87
C THR A 25 -7.22 7.22 10.93
N ARG A 26 -8.19 6.41 11.35
CA ARG A 26 -9.10 6.68 12.47
C ARG A 26 -9.06 5.52 13.45
N GLY A 27 -9.12 5.81 14.75
CA GLY A 27 -9.03 4.78 15.79
C GLY A 27 -7.67 4.09 15.84
N SER A 28 -7.65 2.83 16.29
CA SER A 28 -6.43 2.04 16.41
C SER A 28 -6.13 1.31 15.10
N THR A 29 -4.95 1.59 14.56
CA THR A 29 -4.44 1.12 13.27
C THR A 29 -2.97 0.75 13.46
N PRO A 30 -2.47 -0.33 12.81
CA PRO A 30 -1.11 -0.84 13.03
C PRO A 30 -0.04 0.09 12.46
N ARG A 31 -0.38 0.90 11.44
CA ARG A 31 0.43 1.98 10.92
C ARG A 31 -0.35 3.28 10.91
N LYS A 32 0.37 4.40 11.00
CA LYS A 32 -0.18 5.76 10.96
C LYS A 32 -0.10 6.33 9.54
N ALA A 33 -0.86 7.42 9.34
CA ALA A 33 -0.75 8.23 8.13
C ALA A 33 0.72 8.58 7.84
N GLY A 34 1.10 8.51 6.57
CA GLY A 34 2.47 8.68 6.10
C GLY A 34 3.25 7.38 5.90
N ALA A 35 2.78 6.22 6.37
CA ALA A 35 3.36 4.94 5.98
C ALA A 35 3.23 4.72 4.47
N LYS A 36 4.27 4.13 3.85
CA LYS A 36 4.38 3.98 2.40
C LYS A 36 4.88 2.59 2.00
N MET A 37 4.47 2.18 0.81
CA MET A 37 4.97 1.00 0.11
C MET A 37 5.07 1.30 -1.38
N PHE A 38 6.24 1.09 -1.96
CA PHE A 38 6.48 1.20 -3.39
C PHE A 38 6.43 -0.19 -3.99
N VAL A 39 5.77 -0.33 -5.14
CA VAL A 39 5.71 -1.57 -5.93
C VAL A 39 6.22 -1.27 -7.32
N SER A 40 7.24 -2.00 -7.78
CA SER A 40 7.74 -1.93 -9.15
C SER A 40 7.01 -2.93 -10.04
N GLU A 41 6.97 -2.67 -11.34
CA GLU A 41 6.33 -3.58 -12.31
C GLU A 41 7.02 -4.95 -12.41
N ASP A 42 8.31 -5.02 -12.04
CA ASP A 42 9.07 -6.28 -11.93
C ASP A 42 8.66 -7.16 -10.73
N GLY A 43 7.76 -6.65 -9.87
CA GLY A 43 7.22 -7.33 -8.70
C GLY A 43 8.03 -7.11 -7.42
N SER A 44 9.15 -6.40 -7.46
CA SER A 44 9.84 -5.93 -6.26
C SER A 44 9.01 -4.87 -5.54
N PHE A 45 9.14 -4.79 -4.21
CA PHE A 45 8.50 -3.76 -3.40
C PHE A 45 9.37 -3.36 -2.21
N GLU A 46 9.19 -2.13 -1.74
CA GLU A 46 9.93 -1.56 -0.61
C GLU A 46 8.98 -0.80 0.32
N GLY A 47 9.19 -0.91 1.63
CA GLY A 47 8.29 -0.35 2.64
C GLY A 47 7.11 -1.25 3.01
N THR A 48 6.27 -0.76 3.93
CA THR A 48 5.13 -1.52 4.49
C THR A 48 4.02 -0.57 4.90
N ILE A 49 2.78 -1.02 4.69
CA ILE A 49 1.57 -0.24 4.95
C ILE A 49 0.82 -0.73 6.19
N CYS A 50 0.83 -2.04 6.45
CA CYS A 50 -0.01 -2.64 7.48
C CYS A 50 0.48 -4.04 7.89
N GLY A 51 1.13 -4.77 6.97
CA GLY A 51 1.34 -6.22 7.06
C GLY A 51 0.07 -7.03 6.74
N GLY A 52 0.21 -8.36 6.68
CA GLY A 52 -0.91 -9.30 6.56
C GLY A 52 -1.73 -9.18 5.27
N CYS A 53 -3.02 -9.52 5.34
CA CYS A 53 -3.91 -9.54 4.18
C CYS A 53 -4.09 -8.16 3.51
N VAL A 54 -4.11 -7.09 4.31
CA VAL A 54 -4.25 -5.71 3.80
C VAL A 54 -3.07 -5.35 2.91
N GLU A 55 -1.84 -5.69 3.31
CA GLU A 55 -0.65 -5.41 2.50
C GLU A 55 -0.64 -6.22 1.19
N ALA A 56 -1.07 -7.48 1.24
CA ALA A 56 -1.19 -8.30 0.03
C ALA A 56 -2.23 -7.73 -0.95
N GLU A 57 -3.36 -7.24 -0.46
CA GLU A 57 -4.39 -6.63 -1.29
C GLU A 57 -3.90 -5.31 -1.92
N VAL A 58 -3.27 -4.45 -1.12
CA VAL A 58 -2.64 -3.20 -1.60
C VAL A 58 -1.58 -3.48 -2.66
N TYR A 59 -0.77 -4.53 -2.50
CA TYR A 59 0.21 -4.94 -3.51
C TYR A 59 -0.47 -5.33 -4.84
N GLN A 60 -1.54 -6.12 -4.82
CA GLN A 60 -2.25 -6.49 -6.05
C GLN A 60 -2.88 -5.28 -6.74
N GLU A 61 -3.48 -4.38 -5.96
CA GLU A 61 -4.09 -3.16 -6.48
C GLU A 61 -3.05 -2.18 -7.03
N ALA A 62 -1.88 -2.09 -6.40
CA ALA A 62 -0.75 -1.33 -6.93
C ALA A 62 -0.33 -1.84 -8.32
N ARG A 63 -0.29 -3.16 -8.54
CA ARG A 63 -0.04 -3.73 -9.87
C ARG A 63 -1.15 -3.40 -10.88
N GLY A 64 -2.39 -3.25 -10.43
CA GLY A 64 -3.49 -2.73 -11.23
C GLY A 64 -3.24 -1.28 -11.66
N VAL A 65 -2.89 -0.42 -10.70
CA VAL A 65 -2.57 1.00 -10.93
C VAL A 65 -1.38 1.19 -11.87
N ILE A 66 -0.35 0.35 -11.76
CA ILE A 66 0.79 0.37 -12.71
C ILE A 66 0.31 0.15 -14.16
N LYS A 67 -0.61 -0.79 -14.35
CA LYS A 67 -1.14 -1.15 -15.69
C LYS A 67 -2.10 -0.09 -16.24
N SER A 68 -2.99 0.44 -15.40
CA SER A 68 -3.99 1.43 -15.83
C SER A 68 -3.40 2.83 -15.97
N GLY A 69 -2.39 3.19 -15.17
CA GLY A 69 -1.93 4.57 -15.03
C GLY A 69 -2.93 5.46 -14.29
N GLU A 70 -3.93 4.88 -13.63
CA GLU A 70 -4.98 5.61 -12.92
C GLU A 70 -4.84 5.39 -11.41
N SER A 71 -4.80 6.48 -10.64
CA SER A 71 -4.71 6.41 -9.18
C SER A 71 -5.98 5.88 -8.52
N LYS A 72 -5.87 5.23 -7.36
CA LYS A 72 -6.98 4.65 -6.60
C LYS A 72 -6.90 5.01 -5.12
N ILE A 73 -8.04 5.14 -4.44
CA ILE A 73 -8.12 5.15 -2.98
C ILE A 73 -8.80 3.86 -2.51
N MET A 74 -8.22 3.21 -1.52
CA MET A 74 -8.79 2.07 -0.80
C MET A 74 -9.15 2.46 0.63
N GLU A 75 -10.24 1.93 1.16
CA GLU A 75 -10.62 2.05 2.58
C GLU A 75 -10.68 0.65 3.19
N PHE A 76 -10.00 0.47 4.33
CA PHE A 76 -10.05 -0.77 5.11
C PHE A 76 -10.57 -0.45 6.50
N ARG A 77 -11.59 -1.18 6.96
CA ARG A 77 -11.97 -1.15 8.37
C ARG A 77 -11.50 -2.41 9.05
N LEU A 78 -10.64 -2.21 10.03
CA LEU A 78 -9.89 -3.24 10.73
C LEU A 78 -10.73 -3.84 11.85
N THR A 79 -11.93 -4.33 11.51
CA THR A 79 -12.90 -4.88 12.46
C THR A 79 -13.04 -6.39 12.29
N ALA A 80 -13.45 -7.10 13.34
CA ALA A 80 -13.66 -8.56 13.30
C ALA A 80 -14.72 -9.01 12.26
N LYS A 81 -15.58 -8.09 11.80
CA LYS A 81 -16.60 -8.36 10.79
C LYS A 81 -16.04 -8.32 9.37
N GLU A 82 -15.05 -7.48 9.13
CA GLU A 82 -14.53 -7.18 7.79
C GLU A 82 -13.15 -7.80 7.54
N MET A 83 -12.48 -8.28 8.58
CA MET A 83 -11.20 -8.97 8.50
C MET A 83 -11.35 -10.43 8.95
N PRO A 84 -10.65 -11.38 8.30
CA PRO A 84 -10.58 -12.76 8.78
C PRO A 84 -10.13 -12.83 10.25
N GLU A 85 -10.70 -13.74 11.03
CA GLU A 85 -10.39 -13.87 12.47
C GLU A 85 -8.89 -14.17 12.72
N ASP A 86 -8.23 -14.85 11.78
CA ASP A 86 -6.82 -15.21 11.79
C ASP A 86 -5.89 -14.13 11.19
N SER A 87 -6.44 -13.00 10.74
CA SER A 87 -5.66 -11.92 10.09
C SER A 87 -4.68 -11.21 11.04
N GLY A 88 -4.89 -11.30 12.35
CA GLY A 88 -4.10 -10.58 13.36
C GLY A 88 -4.25 -9.05 13.31
N LEU A 89 -5.20 -8.53 12.52
CA LEU A 89 -5.34 -7.10 12.19
C LEU A 89 -6.62 -6.46 12.76
N ILE A 90 -7.29 -7.11 13.71
CA ILE A 90 -8.49 -6.56 14.37
C ILE A 90 -8.07 -5.47 15.37
N CYS A 91 -7.69 -4.30 14.85
CA CYS A 91 -7.30 -3.15 15.66
C CYS A 91 -8.49 -2.24 16.01
N GLY A 92 -9.63 -2.36 15.31
CA GLY A 92 -10.84 -1.56 15.56
C GLY A 92 -10.83 -0.17 14.93
N GLY A 93 -9.91 0.11 14.00
CA GLY A 93 -9.78 1.38 13.30
C GLY A 93 -10.16 1.32 11.82
N VAL A 94 -10.03 2.45 11.14
CA VAL A 94 -10.19 2.59 9.68
C VAL A 94 -8.91 3.19 9.11
N MET A 95 -8.47 2.70 7.96
CA MET A 95 -7.37 3.30 7.21
C MET A 95 -7.77 3.55 5.76
N ARG A 96 -7.27 4.65 5.18
CA ARG A 96 -7.38 4.93 3.76
C ARG A 96 -6.01 5.01 3.14
N ILE A 97 -5.87 4.34 2.00
CA ILE A 97 -4.60 4.19 1.28
C ILE A 97 -4.81 4.76 -0.11
N PHE A 98 -3.99 5.74 -0.46
CA PHE A 98 -3.91 6.28 -1.81
C PHE A 98 -2.80 5.56 -2.56
N ILE A 99 -3.10 5.10 -3.77
CA ILE A 99 -2.16 4.42 -4.66
C ILE A 99 -2.06 5.26 -5.93
N GLU A 100 -0.85 5.75 -6.22
CA GLU A 100 -0.56 6.57 -7.39
C GLU A 100 0.49 5.90 -8.29
N PRO A 101 0.36 5.99 -9.63
CA PRO A 101 1.38 5.48 -10.53
C PRO A 101 2.64 6.36 -10.49
N ILE A 102 3.79 5.71 -10.63
CA ILE A 102 5.11 6.32 -10.80
C ILE A 102 5.63 5.92 -12.18
N GLN A 103 6.02 6.91 -12.98
CA GLN A 103 6.38 6.77 -14.39
C GLN A 103 7.78 7.31 -14.67
#